data_AF-A0A8I7BBR2-F1
#
_entry.id   AF-A0A8I7BBR2-F1
#
_cell.length_a   1.000
_cell.length_b   1.000
_cell.length_c   1.000
_cell.angle_alpha   90.00
_cell.angle_beta   90.00
_cell.angle_gamma   90.00
#
_symmetry.space_group_name_H-M   'P 1'
#
loop_
_entity.id
_entity.type
_entity.pdbx_description
1 polymer ?
#
loop_
_entity_poly.entity_id
_entity_poly.type
_entity_poly.pdbx_seq_one_letter_code
_entity_poly.pdbx_strand_id
1 'polypeptide(L)'
;MFPTKKGNCGRKPKDINLEQIITIPLNKRSTIRSLAWQLGCSPTTLHRKFMLKLIRRHTNCVKPALKEKNKKDRMKFCLSMLDEATTTTARPKFKTMHNVVHIDEKWFNMTKKNKTYHLLDGEEEPTRPIHGSCIGKVMFLTAVARPRWVSEGNVTFSGKIGIWPFVKEVPAQRKSENRPRGTIETKSIKVDQKVMRELEKVLPAIQAV
;
A
#
# COMPACT_ATOMS: atom_id res chain seq x y z
N MET A 1 17.04 -60.67 17.58
CA MET A 1 15.80 -60.09 17.01
C MET A 1 16.04 -58.61 16.77
N PHE A 2 16.21 -58.17 15.52
CA PHE A 2 16.41 -56.75 15.21
C PHE A 2 15.06 -56.02 15.29
N PRO A 3 14.96 -54.84 15.92
CA PRO A 3 13.72 -54.10 15.94
C PRO A 3 13.40 -53.62 14.51
N THR A 4 12.25 -54.03 13.99
CA THR A 4 11.72 -53.53 12.72
C THR A 4 11.47 -52.03 12.84
N LYS A 5 12.09 -51.25 11.94
CA LYS A 5 11.88 -49.80 11.85
C LYS A 5 10.38 -49.53 11.74
N LYS A 6 9.81 -48.70 12.62
CA LYS A 6 8.45 -48.16 12.48
C LYS A 6 8.33 -47.53 11.09
N GLY A 7 7.64 -48.21 10.17
CA GLY A 7 7.32 -47.67 8.86
C GLY A 7 6.48 -46.41 8.99
N ASN A 8 6.61 -45.50 8.02
CA ASN A 8 5.87 -44.23 7.91
C ASN A 8 4.46 -44.31 8.49
N CYS A 9 4.29 -43.84 9.73
CA CYS A 9 3.01 -43.83 10.43
C CYS A 9 2.31 -42.50 10.18
N GLY A 10 1.09 -42.57 9.64
CA GLY A 10 0.26 -41.41 9.32
C GLY A 10 -0.60 -41.62 8.08
N ARG A 11 -1.65 -40.82 7.94
CA ARG A 11 -2.51 -40.85 6.74
C ARG A 11 -1.68 -40.40 5.53
N LYS A 12 -1.52 -41.28 4.53
CA LYS A 12 -0.84 -40.94 3.27
C LYS A 12 -1.44 -39.65 2.68
N PRO A 13 -0.62 -38.69 2.23
CA PRO A 13 -1.13 -37.49 1.59
C PRO A 13 -2.01 -37.89 0.40
N LYS A 14 -3.25 -37.39 0.36
CA LYS A 14 -4.03 -37.45 -0.87
C LYS A 14 -3.28 -36.64 -1.91
N ASP A 15 -2.88 -37.31 -2.99
CA ASP A 15 -2.26 -36.64 -4.10
C ASP A 15 -3.36 -36.03 -4.98
N ILE A 16 -3.20 -34.75 -5.31
CA ILE A 16 -4.12 -34.01 -6.16
C ILE A 16 -3.26 -33.45 -7.27
N ASN A 17 -3.69 -33.64 -8.51
CA ASN A 17 -3.01 -33.04 -9.65
C ASN A 17 -3.23 -31.51 -9.63
N LEU A 18 -2.23 -30.78 -9.13
CA LEU A 18 -2.27 -29.31 -9.04
C LEU A 18 -2.12 -28.64 -10.42
N GLU A 19 -1.65 -29.34 -11.45
CA GLU A 19 -1.48 -28.78 -12.79
C GLU A 19 -2.83 -28.45 -13.43
N GLN A 20 -3.88 -29.20 -13.07
CA GLN A 20 -5.27 -28.91 -13.45
C GLN A 20 -5.75 -27.54 -12.97
N ILE A 21 -5.09 -26.92 -11.99
CA ILE A 21 -5.44 -25.57 -11.57
C ILE A 21 -5.41 -24.64 -12.77
N ILE A 22 -4.43 -24.75 -13.68
CA ILE A 22 -4.23 -23.82 -14.81
C ILE A 22 -5.40 -23.83 -15.80
N THR A 23 -6.17 -24.92 -15.89
CA THR A 23 -7.30 -25.04 -16.84
C THR A 23 -8.61 -24.47 -16.28
N ILE A 24 -8.74 -24.28 -14.97
CA ILE A 24 -9.98 -23.81 -14.32
C ILE A 24 -10.17 -22.29 -14.55
N PRO A 25 -11.31 -21.71 -14.90
CA PRO A 25 -11.42 -20.24 -14.99
C PRO A 25 -11.07 -19.48 -13.68
N LEU A 26 -10.39 -18.32 -13.76
CA LEU A 26 -9.90 -17.58 -12.57
C LEU A 26 -11.00 -17.24 -11.55
N ASN A 27 -12.20 -16.92 -12.02
CA ASN A 27 -13.37 -16.65 -11.17
C ASN A 27 -13.77 -17.85 -10.29
N LYS A 28 -13.43 -19.08 -10.70
CA LYS A 28 -13.67 -20.32 -9.95
C LYS A 28 -12.49 -20.74 -9.05
N ARG A 29 -11.45 -19.91 -8.92
CA ARG A 29 -10.27 -20.17 -8.08
C ARG A 29 -10.09 -19.17 -6.93
N SER A 30 -11.11 -18.35 -6.66
CA SER A 30 -11.03 -17.21 -5.73
C SER A 30 -10.88 -17.62 -4.26
N THR A 31 -11.42 -18.77 -3.88
CA THR A 31 -11.36 -19.30 -2.51
C THR A 31 -10.91 -20.75 -2.52
N ILE A 32 -10.32 -21.20 -1.39
CA ILE A 32 -9.93 -22.61 -1.20
C ILE A 32 -11.12 -23.55 -1.41
N ARG A 33 -12.31 -23.16 -0.94
CA ARG A 33 -13.52 -23.98 -1.11
C ARG A 33 -13.91 -24.12 -2.58
N SER A 34 -13.95 -23.01 -3.33
CA SER A 34 -14.32 -23.02 -4.75
C SER A 34 -13.30 -23.81 -5.58
N LEU A 35 -12.00 -23.60 -5.35
CA LEU A 35 -10.96 -24.32 -6.07
C LEU A 35 -10.96 -25.83 -5.73
N ALA A 36 -11.19 -26.19 -4.46
CA ALA A 36 -11.25 -27.57 -4.03
C ALA A 36 -12.41 -28.33 -4.70
N TRP A 37 -13.57 -27.68 -4.84
CA TRP A 37 -14.71 -28.21 -5.57
C TRP A 37 -14.37 -28.50 -7.04
N GLN A 38 -13.71 -27.57 -7.73
CA GLN A 38 -13.30 -27.77 -9.13
C GLN A 38 -12.25 -28.88 -9.30
N LEU A 39 -11.41 -29.10 -8.29
CA LEU A 39 -10.40 -30.17 -8.26
C LEU A 39 -10.95 -31.51 -7.72
N GLY A 40 -12.25 -31.59 -7.39
CA GLY A 40 -12.84 -32.81 -6.82
C GLY A 40 -12.24 -33.25 -5.48
N CYS A 41 -11.74 -32.31 -4.67
CA CYS A 41 -11.08 -32.60 -3.41
C CYS A 41 -11.70 -31.85 -2.22
N SER A 42 -11.33 -32.24 -0.99
CA SER A 42 -11.83 -31.54 0.20
C SER A 42 -11.10 -30.20 0.39
N PRO A 43 -11.78 -29.14 0.90
CA PRO A 43 -11.15 -27.86 1.20
C PRO A 43 -9.96 -27.99 2.17
N THR A 44 -10.02 -28.94 3.11
CA THR A 44 -8.94 -29.24 4.05
C THR A 44 -7.70 -29.77 3.35
N THR A 45 -7.86 -30.61 2.32
CA THR A 45 -6.73 -31.15 1.56
C THR A 45 -6.05 -30.02 0.78
N LEU A 46 -6.83 -29.15 0.14
CA LEU A 46 -6.28 -28.01 -0.58
C LEU A 46 -5.65 -26.97 0.35
N HIS A 47 -6.24 -26.72 1.53
CA HIS A 47 -5.65 -25.86 2.56
C HIS A 47 -4.28 -26.37 3.02
N ARG A 48 -4.11 -27.69 3.20
CA ARG A 48 -2.80 -28.26 3.51
C ARG A 48 -1.78 -28.02 2.39
N LYS A 49 -2.18 -28.14 1.11
CA LYS A 49 -1.30 -27.81 -0.04
C LYS A 49 -0.92 -26.32 -0.04
N PHE A 50 -1.82 -25.42 0.40
CA PHE A 50 -1.52 -24.01 0.61
C PHE A 50 -0.51 -23.77 1.74
N MET A 51 -0.67 -24.43 2.90
CA MET A 51 0.29 -24.35 4.01
C MET A 51 1.67 -24.89 3.64
N LEU A 52 1.71 -25.93 2.79
CA LEU A 52 2.95 -26.46 2.20
C LEU A 52 3.53 -25.59 1.07
N LYS A 53 2.94 -24.42 0.79
CA LYS A 53 3.36 -23.48 -0.26
C LYS A 53 3.37 -24.06 -1.69
N LEU A 54 2.69 -25.17 -1.92
CA LEU A 54 2.52 -25.76 -3.26
C LEU A 54 1.52 -24.96 -4.12
N ILE A 55 0.64 -24.21 -3.46
CA ILE A 55 -0.22 -23.20 -4.07
C ILE A 55 -0.10 -21.90 -3.28
N ARG A 56 -0.26 -20.76 -3.95
CA ARG A 56 -0.18 -19.43 -3.31
C ARG A 56 -1.43 -18.62 -3.56
N ARG A 57 -1.79 -17.79 -2.59
CA ARG A 57 -2.78 -16.74 -2.77
C ARG A 57 -2.11 -15.56 -3.46
N HIS A 58 -2.74 -15.04 -4.51
CA HIS A 58 -2.34 -13.79 -5.14
C HIS A 58 -3.52 -12.83 -5.09
N THR A 59 -3.31 -11.66 -4.51
CA THR A 59 -4.28 -10.57 -4.53
C THR A 59 -3.98 -9.69 -5.73
N ASN A 60 -4.94 -9.59 -6.65
CA ASN A 60 -4.85 -8.67 -7.77
C ASN A 60 -5.74 -7.45 -7.50
N CYS A 61 -5.15 -6.27 -7.50
CA CYS A 61 -5.90 -5.01 -7.39
C CYS A 61 -6.34 -4.57 -8.79
N VAL A 62 -7.52 -3.97 -8.87
CA VAL A 62 -7.99 -3.32 -10.11
C VAL A 62 -6.98 -2.22 -10.48
N LYS A 63 -6.51 -2.26 -11.72
CA LYS A 63 -5.63 -1.24 -12.29
C LYS A 63 -6.38 -0.48 -13.38
N PRO A 64 -6.21 0.85 -13.49
CA PRO A 64 -6.84 1.61 -14.56
C PRO A 64 -6.36 1.12 -15.93
N ALA A 65 -7.29 1.00 -16.88
CA ALA A 65 -6.96 0.62 -18.24
C ALA A 65 -6.16 1.73 -18.92
N LEU A 66 -4.95 1.40 -19.39
CA LEU A 66 -4.11 2.34 -20.12
C LEU A 66 -4.41 2.24 -21.62
N LYS A 67 -4.77 3.38 -22.23
CA LYS A 67 -4.85 3.52 -23.69
C LYS A 67 -3.45 3.33 -24.30
N GLU A 68 -3.38 2.89 -25.55
CA GLU A 68 -2.10 2.73 -26.26
C GLU A 68 -1.26 4.01 -26.29
N LYS A 69 -1.92 5.17 -26.45
CA LYS A 69 -1.26 6.48 -26.31
C LYS A 69 -0.57 6.62 -24.94
N ASN A 70 -1.29 6.38 -23.85
CA ASN A 70 -0.76 6.48 -22.48
C ASN A 70 0.42 5.52 -22.26
N LYS A 71 0.40 4.32 -22.86
CA LYS A 71 1.53 3.38 -22.79
C LYS A 71 2.76 3.93 -23.51
N LYS A 72 2.58 4.45 -24.73
CA LYS A 72 3.66 5.08 -25.51
C LYS A 72 4.24 6.30 -24.80
N ASP A 73 3.39 7.16 -24.25
CA ASP A 73 3.83 8.36 -23.53
C ASP A 73 4.62 8.02 -22.27
N ARG A 74 4.17 7.01 -21.50
CA ARG A 74 4.93 6.49 -20.36
C ARG A 74 6.27 5.90 -20.76
N MET A 75 6.32 5.16 -21.88
CA MET A 75 7.58 4.60 -22.39
C MET A 75 8.56 5.71 -22.79
N LYS A 76 8.09 6.71 -23.55
CA LYS A 76 8.88 7.87 -23.94
C LYS A 76 9.43 8.62 -22.73
N PHE A 77 8.62 8.80 -21.70
CA PHE A 77 9.06 9.39 -20.43
C PHE A 77 10.14 8.56 -19.75
N CYS A 78 9.98 7.23 -19.67
CA CYS A 78 11.04 6.38 -19.09
C CYS A 78 12.36 6.49 -19.86
N LEU A 79 12.29 6.53 -21.20
CA LEU A 79 13.47 6.67 -22.05
C LEU A 79 14.14 8.05 -21.88
N SER A 80 13.37 9.13 -21.74
CA SER A 80 13.94 10.47 -21.52
C SER A 80 14.60 10.65 -20.15
N MET A 81 14.30 9.75 -19.21
CA MET A 81 14.94 9.69 -17.89
C MET A 81 16.23 8.88 -17.87
N LEU A 82 16.64 8.25 -18.98
CA LEU A 82 17.95 7.63 -19.10
C LEU A 82 19.04 8.69 -19.18
N ASP A 83 20.18 8.38 -18.56
CA ASP A 83 21.38 9.20 -18.62
C ASP A 83 22.08 8.97 -19.96
N GLU A 84 22.10 10.01 -20.78
CA GLU A 84 22.65 10.02 -22.14
C GLU A 84 24.10 9.53 -22.17
N ALA A 85 24.89 9.82 -21.14
CA ALA A 85 26.28 9.39 -21.03
C ALA A 85 26.43 7.86 -20.87
N THR A 86 25.39 7.17 -20.39
CA THR A 86 25.42 5.73 -20.14
C THR A 86 24.61 4.92 -21.15
N THR A 87 23.88 5.58 -22.05
CA THR A 87 22.98 4.93 -23.01
C THR A 87 23.70 3.96 -23.94
N THR A 88 24.96 4.23 -24.29
CA THR A 88 25.79 3.37 -25.16
C THR A 88 26.37 2.15 -24.41
N THR A 89 26.30 2.13 -23.09
CA THR A 89 26.81 0.99 -22.30
C THR A 89 25.80 -0.15 -22.26
N ALA A 90 26.29 -1.37 -22.02
CA ALA A 90 25.42 -2.55 -21.87
C ALA A 90 24.39 -2.43 -20.71
N ARG A 91 24.55 -1.44 -19.82
CA ARG A 91 23.67 -1.19 -18.67
C ARG A 91 23.43 0.32 -18.52
N PRO A 92 22.49 0.90 -19.30
CA PRO A 92 22.16 2.31 -19.17
C PRO A 92 21.60 2.61 -17.77
N LYS A 93 21.99 3.76 -17.22
CA LYS A 93 21.56 4.25 -15.91
C LYS A 93 20.49 5.32 -16.09
N PHE A 94 19.66 5.51 -15.07
CA PHE A 94 18.73 6.64 -15.01
C PHE A 94 19.46 7.90 -14.54
N LYS A 95 18.99 9.06 -15.00
CA LYS A 95 19.38 10.37 -14.48
C LYS A 95 19.30 10.36 -12.95
N THR A 96 20.28 10.98 -12.32
CA THR A 96 20.43 10.92 -10.86
C THR A 96 19.31 11.64 -10.11
N MET A 97 18.63 12.61 -10.73
CA MET A 97 17.51 13.37 -10.14
C MET A 97 17.91 14.15 -8.87
N HIS A 98 19.17 14.55 -8.72
CA HIS A 98 19.63 15.32 -7.56
C HIS A 98 19.01 16.72 -7.45
N ASN A 99 18.48 17.23 -8.57
CA ASN A 99 17.79 18.51 -8.73
C ASN A 99 16.27 18.35 -8.91
N VAL A 100 15.70 17.17 -8.61
CA VAL A 100 14.26 16.92 -8.75
C VAL A 100 13.64 16.75 -7.37
N VAL A 101 12.56 17.50 -7.13
CA VAL A 101 11.69 17.35 -5.96
C VAL A 101 10.39 16.70 -6.42
N HIS A 102 10.05 15.58 -5.82
CA HIS A 102 8.77 14.91 -6.01
C HIS A 102 7.76 15.44 -5.00
N ILE A 103 6.63 15.90 -5.52
CA ILE A 103 5.53 16.43 -4.72
C ILE A 103 4.30 15.56 -4.99
N ASP A 104 3.64 15.13 -3.92
CA ASP A 104 2.41 14.35 -4.00
C ASP A 104 1.43 14.74 -2.89
N GLU A 105 0.16 14.51 -3.16
CA GLU A 105 -0.94 14.72 -2.22
C GLU A 105 -1.46 13.38 -1.72
N LYS A 106 -1.76 13.31 -0.42
CA LYS A 106 -2.33 12.09 0.13
C LYS A 106 -3.36 12.36 1.21
N TRP A 107 -4.52 11.72 1.07
CA TRP A 107 -5.52 11.63 2.12
C TRP A 107 -5.10 10.61 3.18
N PHE A 108 -5.07 11.05 4.43
CA PHE A 108 -4.91 10.21 5.60
C PHE A 108 -6.21 10.17 6.39
N ASN A 109 -6.68 8.97 6.70
CA ASN A 109 -7.79 8.77 7.61
C ASN A 109 -7.25 8.84 9.05
N MET A 110 -7.93 9.55 9.94
CA MET A 110 -7.60 9.59 11.38
C MET A 110 -7.53 8.19 11.99
N THR A 111 -8.31 7.24 11.45
CA THR A 111 -8.22 5.84 11.85
C THR A 111 -8.61 4.89 10.72
N LYS A 112 -8.17 3.63 10.82
CA LYS A 112 -8.57 2.57 9.90
C LYS A 112 -9.98 2.09 10.26
N LYS A 113 -10.78 1.80 9.22
CA LYS A 113 -12.13 1.20 9.38
C LYS A 113 -12.04 -0.14 10.11
N ASN A 114 -11.16 -1.02 9.63
CA ASN A 114 -10.88 -2.29 10.28
C ASN A 114 -9.48 -2.21 10.90
N LYS A 115 -9.36 -2.55 12.19
CA LYS A 115 -8.09 -2.78 12.88
C LYS A 115 -8.11 -4.20 13.43
N THR A 116 -7.00 -4.89 13.29
CA THR A 116 -6.81 -6.22 13.88
C THR A 116 -6.10 -6.04 15.21
N TYR A 117 -6.65 -6.66 16.25
CA TYR A 117 -6.08 -6.72 17.59
C TYR A 117 -5.73 -8.18 17.88
N HIS A 118 -4.61 -8.40 18.55
CA HIS A 118 -4.29 -9.69 19.15
C HIS A 118 -4.71 -9.59 20.61
N LEU A 119 -5.72 -10.36 21.00
CA LEU A 119 -6.32 -10.34 22.33
C LEU A 119 -5.95 -11.62 23.07
N LEU A 120 -5.87 -11.54 24.39
CA LEU A 120 -5.75 -12.71 25.26
C LEU A 120 -7.05 -13.51 25.30
N ASP A 121 -6.96 -14.78 25.70
CA ASP A 121 -8.14 -15.61 25.89
C ASP A 121 -8.98 -15.06 27.05
N GLY A 122 -10.25 -14.76 26.79
CA GLY A 122 -11.17 -14.11 27.74
C GLY A 122 -11.05 -12.59 27.85
N GLU A 123 -10.17 -11.92 27.10
CA GLU A 123 -10.14 -10.45 27.04
C GLU A 123 -11.38 -9.91 26.33
N GLU A 124 -12.01 -8.86 26.90
CA GLU A 124 -13.14 -8.20 26.27
C GLU A 124 -12.76 -7.58 24.93
N GLU A 125 -13.64 -7.74 23.93
CA GLU A 125 -13.39 -7.20 22.60
C GLU A 125 -13.42 -5.65 22.61
N PRO A 126 -12.36 -4.99 22.14
CA PRO A 126 -12.30 -3.53 22.16
C PRO A 126 -13.32 -2.92 21.19
N THR A 127 -14.27 -2.17 21.74
CA THR A 127 -15.28 -1.45 20.95
C THR A 127 -14.76 -0.07 20.52
N ARG A 128 -14.98 0.28 19.25
CA ARG A 128 -14.55 1.56 18.65
C ARG A 128 -15.75 2.31 18.06
N PRO A 129 -16.59 2.94 18.91
CA PRO A 129 -17.80 3.59 18.44
C PRO A 129 -17.45 4.81 17.59
N ILE A 130 -18.08 4.91 16.41
CA ILE A 130 -18.04 6.07 15.54
C ILE A 130 -19.47 6.30 15.08
N HIS A 131 -19.97 7.54 15.20
CA HIS A 131 -21.28 7.89 14.67
C HIS A 131 -21.23 7.94 13.12
N GLY A 132 -21.93 7.01 12.47
CA GLY A 132 -22.02 6.91 11.01
C GLY A 132 -20.74 6.42 10.33
N SER A 133 -20.54 6.81 9.06
CA SER A 133 -19.38 6.43 8.23
C SER A 133 -18.30 7.51 8.14
N CYS A 134 -18.43 8.58 8.93
CA CYS A 134 -17.63 9.79 8.84
C CYS A 134 -16.31 9.67 9.62
N ILE A 135 -15.38 8.86 9.11
CA ILE A 135 -13.99 8.90 9.58
C ILE A 135 -13.36 10.21 9.10
N GLY A 136 -12.87 11.03 10.03
CA GLY A 136 -12.14 12.27 9.71
C GLY A 136 -10.96 11.99 8.79
N LYS A 137 -10.81 12.83 7.75
CA LYS A 137 -9.72 12.74 6.78
C LYS A 137 -9.01 14.07 6.65
N VAL A 138 -7.69 14.02 6.57
CA VAL A 138 -6.84 15.18 6.32
C VAL A 138 -5.99 14.89 5.09
N MET A 139 -5.97 15.82 4.14
CA MET A 139 -5.05 15.75 3.00
C MET A 139 -3.73 16.39 3.41
N PHE A 140 -2.63 15.77 3.04
CA PHE A 140 -1.30 16.33 3.21
C PHE A 140 -0.62 16.46 1.86
N LEU A 141 0.05 17.60 1.65
CA LEU A 141 1.06 17.78 0.61
C LEU A 141 2.40 17.29 1.15
N THR A 142 3.10 16.43 0.41
CA THR A 142 4.42 15.95 0.80
C THR A 142 5.43 16.27 -0.29
N ALA A 143 6.57 16.82 0.09
CA ALA A 143 7.70 17.04 -0.80
C ALA A 143 8.89 16.17 -0.35
N VAL A 144 9.44 15.40 -1.30
CA VAL A 144 10.62 14.57 -1.09
C VAL A 144 11.58 14.68 -2.28
N ALA A 145 12.87 14.64 -2.01
CA ALA A 145 13.92 14.57 -3.00
C ALA A 145 14.81 13.34 -2.75
N ARG A 146 15.76 13.11 -3.64
CA ARG A 146 16.70 11.99 -3.50
C ARG A 146 17.59 12.17 -2.25
N PRO A 147 17.67 11.16 -1.36
CA PRO A 147 18.60 11.20 -0.23
C PRO A 147 20.06 11.33 -0.69
N ARG A 148 20.87 12.07 0.06
CA ARG A 148 22.30 12.28 -0.17
C ARG A 148 23.11 11.72 1.00
N TRP A 149 24.24 11.14 0.67
CA TRP A 149 25.11 10.40 1.60
C TRP A 149 26.56 10.84 1.38
N VAL A 150 27.36 10.86 2.43
CA VAL A 150 28.82 10.98 2.32
C VAL A 150 29.47 9.63 2.08
N SER A 151 30.74 9.63 1.65
CA SER A 151 31.55 8.43 1.38
C SER A 151 31.63 7.46 2.56
N GLU A 152 31.50 7.95 3.79
CA GLU A 152 31.53 7.16 5.03
C GLU A 152 30.18 6.48 5.35
N GLY A 153 29.18 6.63 4.50
CA GLY A 153 27.86 6.00 4.67
C GLY A 153 26.88 6.78 5.55
N ASN A 154 27.25 7.96 6.04
CA ASN A 154 26.36 8.83 6.81
C ASN A 154 25.41 9.63 5.90
N VAL A 155 24.16 9.82 6.33
CA VAL A 155 23.14 10.61 5.61
C VAL A 155 23.42 12.10 5.82
N THR A 156 23.69 12.84 4.75
CA THR A 156 23.74 14.31 4.80
C THR A 156 22.38 14.93 4.54
N PHE A 157 21.57 14.29 3.71
CA PHE A 157 20.21 14.72 3.45
C PHE A 157 19.28 13.51 3.33
N SER A 158 18.27 13.45 4.18
CA SER A 158 17.34 12.30 4.25
C SER A 158 16.39 12.20 3.05
N GLY A 159 16.34 13.20 2.17
CA GLY A 159 15.35 13.30 1.11
C GLY A 159 14.02 13.87 1.56
N LYS A 160 13.78 14.04 2.86
CA LYS A 160 12.52 14.60 3.38
C LYS A 160 12.62 16.12 3.40
N ILE A 161 11.73 16.80 2.66
CA ILE A 161 11.68 18.28 2.64
C ILE A 161 10.58 18.76 3.57
N GLY A 162 9.37 18.22 3.45
CA GLY A 162 8.28 18.62 4.32
C GLY A 162 6.98 17.91 4.06
N ILE A 163 6.07 18.07 5.02
CA ILE A 163 4.69 17.60 4.96
C ILE A 163 3.77 18.70 5.50
N TRP A 164 2.75 19.07 4.73
CA TRP A 164 1.86 20.18 5.08
C TRP A 164 0.41 19.72 5.04
N PRO A 165 -0.35 19.82 6.16
CA PRO A 165 -1.76 19.51 6.16
C PRO A 165 -2.58 20.62 5.49
N PHE A 166 -3.56 20.23 4.68
CA PHE A 166 -4.61 21.12 4.20
C PHE A 166 -5.73 21.21 5.23
N VAL A 167 -5.52 22.05 6.24
CA VAL A 167 -6.45 22.28 7.34
C VAL A 167 -6.64 23.75 7.61
N LYS A 168 -7.81 24.10 8.16
CA LYS A 168 -8.12 25.42 8.70
C LYS A 168 -8.67 25.28 10.11
N GLU A 169 -8.32 26.23 10.97
CA GLU A 169 -8.93 26.38 12.27
C GLU A 169 -10.22 27.20 12.10
N VAL A 170 -11.35 26.61 12.50
CA VAL A 170 -12.65 27.29 12.43
C VAL A 170 -13.41 27.08 13.73
N PRO A 171 -14.07 28.12 14.26
CA PRO A 171 -14.89 27.98 15.45
C PRO A 171 -16.10 27.08 15.20
N ALA A 172 -16.49 26.35 16.23
CA ALA A 172 -17.70 25.54 16.25
C ALA A 172 -18.94 26.36 15.93
N GLN A 173 -19.58 26.09 14.79
CA GLN A 173 -20.83 26.77 14.43
C GLN A 173 -22.01 26.28 15.27
N ARG A 174 -22.03 24.99 15.62
CA ARG A 174 -23.11 24.32 16.37
C ARG A 174 -22.55 23.72 17.65
N LYS A 175 -23.38 23.70 18.70
CA LYS A 175 -23.11 22.89 19.89
C LYS A 175 -23.35 21.41 19.57
N SER A 176 -22.51 20.55 20.12
CA SER A 176 -22.71 19.10 20.18
C SER A 176 -22.42 18.62 21.59
N GLU A 177 -22.88 17.42 21.94
CA GLU A 177 -22.68 16.82 23.26
C GLU A 177 -21.22 16.87 23.72
N ASN A 178 -20.28 16.57 22.82
CA ASN A 178 -18.85 16.55 23.13
C ASN A 178 -18.14 17.88 22.88
N ARG A 179 -18.85 18.95 22.50
CA ARG A 179 -18.21 20.21 22.09
C ARG A 179 -19.14 21.43 22.14
N PRO A 180 -18.82 22.45 22.97
CA PRO A 180 -19.51 23.75 22.97
C PRO A 180 -19.44 24.49 21.63
N ARG A 181 -20.38 25.41 21.41
CA ARG A 181 -20.30 26.37 20.29
C ARG A 181 -19.13 27.34 20.55
N GLY A 182 -18.43 27.78 19.50
CA GLY A 182 -17.23 28.60 19.59
C GLY A 182 -15.89 27.85 19.70
N THR A 183 -15.86 26.58 20.12
CA THR A 183 -14.59 25.83 20.25
C THR A 183 -13.86 25.74 18.90
N ILE A 184 -12.57 26.11 18.88
CA ILE A 184 -11.74 26.06 17.67
C ILE A 184 -11.55 24.60 17.24
N GLU A 185 -11.87 24.30 15.99
CA GLU A 185 -11.68 23.00 15.37
C GLU A 185 -10.77 23.09 14.15
N THR A 186 -9.86 22.15 14.05
CA THR A 186 -9.13 21.87 12.83
C THR A 186 -10.03 21.10 11.86
N LYS A 187 -10.41 21.73 10.74
CA LYS A 187 -11.17 21.09 9.66
C LYS A 187 -10.33 20.94 8.41
N SER A 188 -10.46 19.80 7.73
CA SER A 188 -9.82 19.62 6.44
C SER A 188 -10.42 20.55 5.39
N ILE A 189 -9.54 21.07 4.54
CA ILE A 189 -9.90 21.91 3.42
C ILE A 189 -10.12 21.01 2.20
N LYS A 190 -11.15 21.31 1.40
CA LYS A 190 -11.30 20.69 0.10
C LYS A 190 -10.24 21.29 -0.83
N VAL A 191 -9.28 20.48 -1.23
CA VAL A 191 -8.19 20.92 -2.10
C VAL A 191 -8.70 21.01 -3.54
N ASP A 192 -8.49 22.17 -4.15
CA ASP A 192 -8.73 22.44 -5.56
C ASP A 192 -7.43 22.93 -6.23
N GLN A 193 -7.50 23.19 -7.54
CA GLN A 193 -6.32 23.63 -8.29
C GLN A 193 -5.74 24.96 -7.79
N LYS A 194 -6.54 25.82 -7.15
CA LYS A 194 -6.08 27.12 -6.64
C LYS A 194 -5.33 26.94 -5.31
N VAL A 195 -5.93 26.18 -4.39
CA VAL A 195 -5.29 25.80 -3.11
C VAL A 195 -3.96 25.07 -3.35
N MET A 196 -3.85 24.31 -4.45
CA MET A 196 -2.60 23.67 -4.84
C MET A 196 -1.53 24.59 -5.41
N ARG A 197 -1.93 25.73 -5.98
CA ARG A 197 -0.98 26.74 -6.48
C ARG A 197 -0.43 27.62 -5.37
N GLU A 198 -1.04 27.60 -4.18
CA GLU A 198 -0.51 28.19 -2.95
C GLU A 198 0.64 27.33 -2.38
N LEU A 199 1.63 27.03 -3.23
CA LEU A 199 2.91 26.40 -2.92
C LEU A 199 3.83 27.32 -2.09
N GLU A 200 3.27 28.35 -1.45
CA GLU A 200 3.97 29.35 -0.64
C GLU A 200 4.85 28.71 0.42
N LYS A 201 4.46 27.53 0.93
CA LYS A 201 5.20 26.79 1.96
C LYS A 201 6.29 25.87 1.41
N VAL A 202 6.20 25.46 0.14
CA VAL A 202 7.07 24.42 -0.43
C VAL A 202 8.35 25.02 -0.99
N LEU A 203 8.28 26.12 -1.72
CA LEU A 203 9.47 26.74 -2.31
C LEU A 203 10.50 27.19 -1.24
N PRO A 204 10.09 27.87 -0.15
CA PRO A 204 11.04 28.21 0.92
C PRO A 204 11.64 26.97 1.58
N ALA A 205 10.84 25.91 1.77
CA ALA A 205 11.32 24.66 2.36
C ALA A 205 12.33 23.93 1.45
N ILE A 206 12.19 24.04 0.13
CA ILE A 206 13.19 23.50 -0.82
C ILE A 206 14.48 24.30 -0.73
N GLN A 207 14.41 25.63 -0.59
CA GLN A 207 15.60 26.50 -0.47
C GLN A 207 16.36 26.31 0.85
N ALA A 208 15.67 25.86 1.90
CA ALA A 208 16.24 25.65 3.24
C ALA A 208 17.03 24.33 3.41
N VAL A 209 17.10 23.49 2.36
CA VAL A 209 17.63 22.11 2.39
C VAL A 209 18.77 21.95 1.39
#